data_AF-S3A863-F1
#
_entry.id   AF-S3A863-F1
#
_cell.length_a   1.000
_cell.length_b   1.000
_cell.length_c   1.000
_cell.angle_alpha   90.00
_cell.angle_beta   90.00
_cell.angle_gamma   90.00
#
_symmetry.space_group_name_H-M   'P 1'
#
loop_
_entity.id
_entity.type
_entity.pdbx_description
1 polymer ?
#
loop_
_entity_poly.entity_id
_entity_poly.type
_entity_poly.pdbx_seq_one_letter_code
_entity_poly.pdbx_strand_id
1 'polypeptide(L)'
;MKKFMTEFKEFIARGNVMDMAIGIIIGGAFTAIVTSLVNDIINPFIKLISGGGTEVSGLSIPVPGTENGIDFGAFISAIINFLIIALIVFLLVKAVNKFMNRNKETEAVATPVCPHCLEEVKDGATRCPHCAGEISGGAHVA
;
A
#
# COMPACT_ATOMS: atom_id res chain seq x y z
N MET A 1 28.75 16.04 -17.77
CA MET A 1 28.26 15.28 -16.59
C MET A 1 27.69 16.15 -15.47
N LYS A 2 28.32 17.28 -15.07
CA LYS A 2 27.75 18.13 -13.99
C LYS A 2 26.33 18.61 -14.27
N LYS A 3 26.02 19.02 -15.51
CA LYS A 3 24.68 19.50 -15.92
C LYS A 3 23.58 18.44 -15.77
N PHE A 4 23.82 17.22 -16.28
CA PHE A 4 22.90 16.10 -16.14
C PHE A 4 22.62 15.73 -14.68
N MET A 5 23.65 15.74 -13.82
CA MET A 5 23.48 15.40 -12.40
C MET A 5 22.70 16.48 -11.64
N THR A 6 22.85 17.76 -12.03
CA THR A 6 22.05 18.86 -11.50
C THR A 6 20.59 18.76 -11.95
N GLU A 7 20.36 18.53 -13.25
CA GLU A 7 19.02 18.35 -13.83
C GLU A 7 18.31 17.12 -13.25
N PHE A 8 19.06 16.03 -12.99
CA PHE A 8 18.54 14.82 -12.33
C PHE A 8 18.20 15.07 -10.86
N LYS A 9 19.04 15.83 -10.14
CA LYS A 9 18.76 16.23 -8.76
C LYS A 9 17.51 17.11 -8.68
N GLU A 10 17.35 18.07 -9.59
CA GLU A 10 16.14 18.90 -9.69
C GLU A 10 14.91 18.07 -10.08
N PHE A 11 15.08 17.07 -10.93
CA PHE A 11 14.01 16.13 -11.30
C PHE A 11 13.50 15.35 -10.08
N ILE A 12 14.43 14.77 -9.31
CA ILE A 12 14.13 13.96 -8.12
C ILE A 12 13.62 14.82 -6.96
N ALA A 13 14.08 16.06 -6.84
CA ALA A 13 13.62 17.00 -5.82
C ALA A 13 12.13 17.38 -5.96
N ARG A 14 11.48 17.01 -7.07
CA ARG A 14 10.02 17.09 -7.17
C ARG A 14 9.39 16.04 -6.24
N GLY A 15 8.88 16.49 -5.09
CA GLY A 15 8.26 15.63 -4.06
C GLY A 15 7.27 14.61 -4.61
N ASN A 16 6.40 15.01 -5.56
CA ASN A 16 5.44 14.12 -6.20
C ASN A 16 6.09 12.89 -6.90
N VAL A 17 7.30 13.05 -7.46
CA VAL A 17 8.02 11.95 -8.11
C VAL A 17 8.62 11.00 -7.07
N MET A 18 9.12 11.55 -5.97
CA MET A 18 9.69 10.76 -4.87
C MET A 18 8.63 9.90 -4.18
N ASP A 19 7.48 10.50 -3.84
CA ASP A 19 6.39 9.79 -3.17
C ASP A 19 5.81 8.68 -4.08
N MET A 20 5.68 8.95 -5.37
CA MET A 20 5.28 7.95 -6.36
C MET A 20 6.31 6.81 -6.46
N ALA A 21 7.60 7.13 -6.51
CA ALA A 21 8.67 6.13 -6.61
C ALA A 21 8.69 5.22 -5.37
N ILE A 22 8.58 5.78 -4.17
CA ILE A 22 8.50 5.04 -2.92
C ILE A 22 7.27 4.14 -2.92
N GLY A 23 6.11 4.65 -3.34
CA GLY A 23 4.87 3.88 -3.43
C GLY A 23 4.98 2.65 -4.33
N ILE A 24 5.62 2.78 -5.50
CA ILE A 24 5.82 1.67 -6.44
C ILE A 24 6.80 0.62 -5.87
N ILE A 25 7.92 1.07 -5.29
CA ILE A 25 8.94 0.16 -4.72
C ILE A 25 8.34 -0.64 -3.56
N ILE A 26 7.66 0.03 -2.63
CA ILE A 26 7.00 -0.61 -1.49
C ILE A 26 5.86 -1.52 -1.97
N GLY A 27 5.06 -1.08 -2.94
CA GLY A 27 3.97 -1.88 -3.52
C GLY A 27 4.48 -3.18 -4.16
N GLY A 28 5.60 -3.12 -4.89
CA GLY A 28 6.24 -4.30 -5.47
C GLY A 28 6.78 -5.26 -4.42
N ALA A 29 7.50 -4.74 -3.41
CA ALA A 29 8.04 -5.56 -2.32
C ALA A 29 6.93 -6.21 -1.48
N PHE A 30 5.84 -5.49 -1.20
CA PHE A 30 4.70 -6.01 -0.45
C PHE A 30 3.99 -7.13 -1.22
N THR A 31 3.80 -6.96 -2.53
CA THR A 31 3.23 -8.00 -3.41
C THR A 31 4.09 -9.28 -3.38
N ALA A 32 5.41 -9.15 -3.36
CA ALA A 32 6.31 -10.30 -3.26
C ALA A 32 6.16 -11.05 -1.92
N ILE A 33 6.03 -10.33 -0.80
CA ILE A 33 5.80 -10.92 0.54
C ILE A 33 4.48 -11.69 0.56
N VAL A 34 3.41 -11.08 0.04
CA VAL A 34 2.09 -11.72 -0.05
C VAL A 34 2.17 -12.98 -0.92
N THR A 35 2.84 -12.88 -2.06
CA THR A 35 2.98 -14.01 -3.00
C THR A 35 3.74 -15.16 -2.36
N SER A 36 4.83 -14.89 -1.63
CA SER A 36 5.57 -15.91 -0.87
C SER A 36 4.71 -16.53 0.24
N LEU A 37 3.98 -15.73 1.01
CA LEU A 37 3.05 -16.25 2.03
C LEU A 37 2.02 -17.22 1.42
N VAL A 38 1.47 -16.90 0.25
CA VAL A 38 0.51 -17.79 -0.38
C VAL A 38 1.17 -19.03 -0.98
N ASN A 39 2.27 -18.85 -1.71
CA ASN A 39 2.92 -19.96 -2.40
C ASN A 39 3.63 -20.93 -1.44
N ASP A 40 4.21 -20.43 -0.36
CA ASP A 40 5.09 -21.20 0.52
C ASP A 40 4.38 -21.70 1.78
N ILE A 41 3.29 -21.04 2.22
CA ILE A 41 2.55 -21.45 3.42
C ILE A 41 1.16 -21.96 3.07
N ILE A 42 0.38 -21.19 2.31
CA ILE A 42 -1.02 -21.52 2.04
C ILE A 42 -1.15 -22.69 1.05
N ASN A 43 -0.44 -22.66 -0.09
CA ASN A 43 -0.53 -23.70 -1.10
C ASN A 43 -0.13 -25.09 -0.57
N PRO A 44 0.94 -25.24 0.23
CA PRO A 44 1.25 -26.51 0.87
C PRO A 44 0.19 -26.96 1.88
N PHE A 45 -0.41 -26.02 2.63
CA PHE A 45 -1.50 -26.32 3.56
C PHE A 45 -2.74 -26.83 2.83
N ILE A 46 -3.09 -26.21 1.71
CA ILE A 46 -4.19 -26.64 0.85
C ILE A 46 -3.89 -28.02 0.27
N LYS A 47 -2.67 -28.26 -0.23
CA LYS A 47 -2.22 -29.57 -0.74
C LYS A 47 -2.32 -30.68 0.30
N LEU A 48 -2.00 -30.36 1.55
CA LEU A 48 -2.05 -31.32 2.67
C LEU A 48 -3.50 -31.66 3.04
N ILE A 49 -4.40 -30.68 3.04
CA ILE A 49 -5.83 -30.87 3.33
C ILE A 49 -6.55 -31.53 2.14
N SER A 50 -6.15 -31.24 0.90
CA SER A 50 -6.72 -31.82 -0.32
C SER A 50 -6.19 -33.23 -0.65
N GLY A 51 -5.30 -33.78 0.19
CA GLY A 51 -4.85 -35.18 0.05
C GLY A 51 -3.85 -35.42 -1.09
N GLY A 52 -3.08 -34.41 -1.52
CA GLY A 52 -1.98 -34.59 -2.48
C GLY A 52 -2.24 -34.14 -3.92
N GLY A 53 -3.31 -33.39 -4.19
CA GLY A 53 -3.55 -32.77 -5.50
C GLY A 53 -4.11 -31.36 -5.38
N THR A 54 -3.46 -30.39 -6.03
CA THR A 54 -4.10 -29.11 -6.42
C THR A 54 -4.93 -29.25 -7.69
N GLU A 55 -4.99 -30.44 -8.27
CA GLU A 55 -5.88 -30.70 -9.41
C GLU A 55 -7.22 -31.17 -8.86
N VAL A 56 -8.30 -30.48 -9.25
CA VAL A 56 -9.64 -31.05 -9.14
C VAL A 56 -9.64 -32.33 -9.98
N SER A 57 -9.37 -33.46 -9.32
CA SER A 57 -9.29 -34.76 -9.97
C SER A 57 -10.66 -35.10 -10.54
N GLY A 58 -10.79 -35.05 -11.87
CA GLY A 58 -12.00 -35.51 -12.56
C GLY A 58 -12.49 -34.70 -13.77
N LEU A 59 -11.83 -33.63 -14.20
CA LEU A 59 -12.29 -32.84 -15.37
C LEU A 59 -11.24 -32.62 -16.48
N SER A 60 -10.27 -33.52 -16.61
CA SER A 60 -9.42 -33.59 -17.80
C SER A 60 -10.19 -34.35 -18.89
N ILE A 61 -10.75 -33.64 -19.87
CA ILE A 61 -11.30 -34.30 -21.06
C ILE A 61 -10.10 -34.67 -21.94
N PRO A 62 -9.77 -35.96 -22.14
CA PRO A 62 -8.66 -36.34 -23.00
C PRO A 62 -9.00 -35.95 -24.45
N VAL A 63 -8.24 -35.00 -25.01
CA VAL A 63 -8.31 -34.63 -26.42
C VAL A 63 -7.23 -35.42 -27.16
N PRO A 64 -7.54 -36.12 -28.28
CA PRO A 64 -6.51 -36.86 -29.01
C PRO A 64 -5.54 -35.86 -29.66
N GLY A 65 -4.27 -35.86 -29.23
CA GLY A 65 -3.21 -35.02 -29.82
C GLY A 65 -2.48 -34.08 -28.86
N THR A 66 -2.88 -34.00 -27.60
CA THR A 66 -2.12 -33.32 -26.53
C THR A 66 -2.00 -34.24 -25.33
N GLU A 67 -0.79 -34.40 -24.78
CA GLU A 67 -0.56 -35.34 -23.65
C GLU A 67 -1.30 -34.92 -22.37
N ASN A 68 -1.80 -33.68 -22.31
CA ASN A 68 -2.76 -33.20 -21.33
C ASN A 68 -3.90 -32.52 -22.12
N GLY A 69 -5.16 -32.88 -21.84
CA GLY A 69 -6.33 -32.22 -22.44
C GLY A 69 -6.50 -30.78 -21.96
N ILE A 70 -7.73 -30.23 -22.03
CA ILE A 70 -8.02 -28.95 -21.37
C ILE A 70 -8.14 -29.22 -19.85
N ASP A 71 -7.11 -28.83 -19.09
CA ASP A 71 -7.06 -29.01 -17.64
C ASP A 71 -7.89 -27.94 -16.92
N PHE A 72 -9.20 -28.15 -16.86
CA PHE A 72 -10.12 -27.32 -16.06
C PHE A 72 -9.77 -27.33 -14.57
N GLY A 73 -9.09 -28.39 -14.08
CA GLY A 73 -8.59 -28.49 -12.71
C GLY A 73 -7.56 -27.40 -12.38
N ALA A 74 -6.54 -27.24 -13.22
CA ALA A 74 -5.51 -26.23 -13.05
C ALA A 74 -6.09 -24.80 -13.09
N PHE A 75 -7.07 -24.57 -13.97
CA PHE A 75 -7.75 -23.27 -14.08
C PHE A 75 -8.57 -22.93 -12.83
N ILE A 76 -9.37 -23.87 -12.33
CA ILE A 76 -10.15 -23.68 -11.10
C ILE A 76 -9.22 -23.45 -9.90
N SER A 77 -8.10 -24.16 -9.83
CA SER A 77 -7.12 -23.98 -8.76
C SER A 77 -6.39 -22.64 -8.85
N ALA A 78 -6.13 -22.13 -10.05
CA ALA A 78 -5.62 -20.77 -10.22
C ALA A 78 -6.62 -19.72 -9.73
N ILE A 79 -7.92 -19.91 -10.00
CA ILE A 79 -8.98 -19.01 -9.49
C ILE A 79 -9.07 -19.07 -7.96
N ILE A 80 -9.04 -20.26 -7.37
CA ILE A 80 -9.08 -20.43 -5.91
C ILE A 80 -7.86 -19.76 -5.27
N ASN A 81 -6.66 -19.98 -5.82
CA ASN A 81 -5.44 -19.34 -5.34
C ASN A 81 -5.53 -17.81 -5.43
N PHE A 82 -6.00 -17.26 -6.55
CA PHE A 82 -6.21 -15.83 -6.72
C PHE A 82 -7.16 -15.24 -5.67
N LEU A 83 -8.29 -15.91 -5.39
CA LEU A 83 -9.24 -15.48 -4.37
C LEU A 83 -8.61 -15.50 -2.96
N ILE A 84 -7.77 -16.48 -2.66
CA ILE A 84 -7.10 -16.58 -1.36
C ILE A 84 -6.04 -15.48 -1.21
N ILE A 85 -5.25 -15.19 -2.25
CA ILE A 85 -4.31 -14.05 -2.27
C ILE A 85 -5.07 -12.76 -2.00
N ALA A 86 -6.15 -12.50 -2.75
CA ALA A 86 -6.96 -11.30 -2.60
C ALA A 86 -7.52 -11.16 -1.17
N LEU A 87 -8.00 -12.25 -0.58
CA LEU A 87 -8.51 -12.27 0.80
C LEU A 87 -7.41 -11.95 1.81
N ILE A 88 -6.22 -12.54 1.67
CA ILE A 88 -5.09 -12.31 2.58
C ILE A 88 -4.60 -10.86 2.49
N VAL A 89 -4.44 -10.33 1.28
CA VAL A 89 -4.07 -8.91 1.07
C VAL A 89 -5.09 -8.01 1.74
N PHE A 90 -6.38 -8.27 1.53
CA PHE A 90 -7.45 -7.50 2.16
C PHE A 90 -7.39 -7.55 3.69
N LEU A 91 -7.16 -8.72 4.29
CA LEU A 91 -7.02 -8.87 5.73
C LEU A 91 -5.80 -8.11 6.28
N LEU A 92 -4.66 -8.17 5.58
CA LEU A 92 -3.45 -7.43 5.97
C LEU A 92 -3.67 -5.91 5.90
N VAL A 93 -4.21 -5.41 4.79
CA VAL A 93 -4.53 -3.98 4.63
C VAL A 93 -5.55 -3.54 5.69
N LYS A 94 -6.57 -4.37 5.98
CA LYS A 94 -7.53 -4.09 7.05
C LYS A 94 -6.87 -4.04 8.43
N ALA A 95 -5.92 -4.93 8.71
CA ALA A 95 -5.18 -4.93 9.98
C ALA A 95 -4.32 -3.67 10.12
N VAL A 96 -3.60 -3.30 9.05
CA VAL A 96 -2.79 -2.07 9.00
C VAL A 96 -3.67 -0.84 9.14
N ASN A 97 -4.78 -0.73 8.39
CA ASN A 97 -5.72 0.38 8.49
C ASN A 97 -6.35 0.47 9.88
N LYS A 98 -6.65 -0.67 10.53
CA LYS A 98 -7.16 -0.70 11.91
C LYS A 98 -6.10 -0.22 12.91
N PHE A 99 -4.83 -0.47 12.66
CA PHE A 99 -3.73 -0.02 13.52
C PHE A 99 -3.38 1.46 13.27
N MET A 100 -3.33 1.90 12.02
CA MET A 100 -3.09 3.30 11.64
C MET A 100 -4.24 4.21 12.06
N ASN A 101 -5.51 3.78 11.98
CA ASN A 101 -6.63 4.57 12.48
C ASN A 101 -6.61 4.75 14.01
N ARG A 102 -5.84 3.95 14.77
CA ARG A 102 -5.60 4.20 16.20
C ARG A 102 -4.50 5.24 16.44
N ASN A 103 -3.66 5.53 15.45
CA ASN A 103 -2.54 6.48 15.54
C ASN A 103 -2.79 7.80 14.78
N LYS A 104 -3.90 7.91 14.05
CA LYS A 104 -4.27 9.06 13.21
C LYS A 104 -4.68 10.33 13.98
N GLU A 105 -4.58 10.34 15.30
CA GLU A 105 -4.67 11.58 16.09
C GLU A 105 -3.37 12.41 16.08
N THR A 106 -2.30 11.93 15.43
CA THR A 106 -0.96 12.53 15.59
C THR A 106 -0.26 13.00 14.31
N GLU A 107 -0.84 12.85 13.12
CA GLU A 107 -0.15 13.24 11.88
C GLU A 107 -0.79 14.46 11.21
N ALA A 108 -0.09 15.60 11.40
CA ALA A 108 -0.09 16.81 10.60
C ALA A 108 -1.42 17.56 10.45
N VAL A 109 -1.89 18.15 11.55
CA VAL A 109 -2.61 19.44 11.43
C VAL A 109 -1.56 20.46 11.02
N ALA A 110 -1.66 20.99 9.79
CA ALA A 110 -0.82 22.09 9.35
C ALA A 110 -0.99 23.22 10.38
N THR A 111 0.05 23.56 11.12
CA THR A 111 -0.07 24.59 12.16
C THR A 111 -0.36 25.94 11.50
N PRO A 112 -1.38 26.68 11.96
CA PRO A 112 -1.70 27.97 11.39
C PRO A 112 -0.56 28.96 11.61
N VAL A 113 -0.27 29.72 10.56
CA VAL A 113 0.83 30.69 10.56
C VAL A 113 0.29 32.06 10.98
N CYS A 114 1.05 32.79 11.80
CA CYS A 114 0.68 34.15 12.19
C CYS A 114 0.74 35.11 10.97
N PRO A 115 -0.31 35.90 10.70
CA PRO A 115 -0.30 36.88 9.60
C PRO A 115 0.68 38.06 9.80
N HIS A 116 1.14 38.31 11.03
CA HIS A 116 2.04 39.44 11.34
C HIS A 116 3.52 39.08 11.28
N CYS A 117 3.90 37.93 11.84
CA CYS A 117 5.31 37.53 11.97
C CYS A 117 5.68 36.25 11.23
N LEU A 118 4.71 35.60 10.56
CA LEU A 118 4.90 34.37 9.79
C LEU A 118 5.45 33.17 10.58
N GLU A 119 5.45 33.27 11.92
CA GLU A 119 5.84 32.17 12.80
C GLU A 119 4.67 31.20 13.00
N GLU A 120 4.97 29.92 13.24
CA GLU A 120 3.96 28.89 13.55
C GLU A 120 3.28 29.19 14.89
N VAL A 121 1.94 29.16 14.91
CA VAL A 121 1.13 29.39 16.10
C VAL A 121 0.19 28.20 16.32
N LYS A 122 -0.16 27.94 17.59
CA LYS A 122 -1.17 26.94 17.93
C LYS A 122 -2.54 27.34 17.39
N ASP A 123 -3.31 26.35 16.92
CA ASP A 123 -4.70 26.53 16.54
C ASP A 123 -5.52 27.17 17.66
N GLY A 124 -6.33 28.17 17.29
CA GLY A 124 -7.19 28.93 18.20
C GLY A 124 -6.50 30.02 19.00
N ALA A 125 -5.20 30.30 18.76
CA ALA A 125 -4.54 31.41 19.43
C ALA A 125 -5.12 32.76 18.95
N THR A 126 -5.62 33.56 19.90
CA THR A 126 -6.12 34.92 19.65
C THR A 126 -4.99 35.96 19.65
N ARG A 127 -3.84 35.63 20.25
CA ARG A 127 -2.62 36.46 20.26
C ARG A 127 -1.39 35.61 19.97
N CYS A 128 -0.50 36.14 19.15
CA CYS A 128 0.76 35.48 18.82
C CYS A 128 1.77 35.61 19.99
N PRO A 129 2.41 34.52 20.44
CA PRO A 129 3.40 34.57 21.52
C PRO A 129 4.73 35.24 21.11
N HIS A 130 5.02 35.31 19.81
CA HIS A 130 6.29 35.84 19.31
C HIS A 130 6.25 37.35 19.06
N CYS A 131 5.17 37.86 18.48
CA CYS A 131 5.04 39.27 18.10
C CYS A 131 3.97 40.04 18.88
N ALA A 132 3.24 39.39 19.79
CA ALA A 132 2.11 39.94 20.55
C ALA A 132 0.97 40.52 19.69
N GLY A 133 0.99 40.31 18.36
CA GLY A 133 -0.05 40.74 17.45
C GLY A 133 -1.35 39.96 17.68
N GLU A 134 -2.48 40.66 17.58
CA GLU A 134 -3.81 40.06 17.64
C GLU A 134 -4.14 39.38 16.31
N ILE A 135 -4.61 38.14 16.39
CA ILE A 135 -5.08 37.36 15.25
C ILE A 135 -6.60 37.42 15.27
N SER A 136 -7.17 38.37 14.51
CA SER A 136 -8.61 38.56 14.43
C SER A 136 -9.27 37.32 13.83
N GLY A 137 -10.08 36.62 14.61
CA GLY A 137 -10.74 35.38 14.20
C GLY A 137 -10.06 34.09 14.68
N GLY A 138 -8.93 34.16 15.40
CA GLY A 138 -8.18 32.99 15.86
C GLY A 138 -7.24 32.43 14.79
N ALA A 139 -6.10 31.87 15.20
CA ALA A 139 -5.21 31.17 14.30
C ALA A 139 -5.89 29.88 13.82
N HIS A 140 -6.20 29.81 12.53
CA HIS A 140 -6.83 28.65 11.90
C HIS A 140 -6.13 28.33 10.59
N VAL A 141 -6.03 27.05 10.29
CA VAL A 141 -5.50 26.55 9.01
C VAL A 141 -6.44 27.03 7.91
N ALA A 142 -5.88 27.61 6.86
CA ALA A 142 -6.63 27.97 5.65
C ALA A 142 -7.07 26.73 4.86
#